data_AF-A0A377PKJ1-F1
#
_entry.id   AF-A0A377PKJ1-F1
#
_cell.length_a   1.000
_cell.length_b   1.000
_cell.length_c   1.000
_cell.angle_alpha   90.00
_cell.angle_beta   90.00
_cell.angle_gamma   90.00
#
_symmetry.space_group_name_H-M   'P 1'
#
loop_
_entity.id
_entity.type
_entity.pdbx_description
1 polymer ?
#
loop_
_entity_poly.entity_id
_entity_poly.type
_entity_poly.pdbx_seq_one_letter_code
_entity_poly.pdbx_strand_id
1 'polypeptide(L)' 'MAQQLEFFEIPSPCRGICQADERGYCRGCMRSREERFGWMKLSDPQKRDVLRLCRQRFLRQRRNDNAEQINSPEQPSLF' A
#
# COMPACT_ATOMS: atom_id res chain seq x y z
N MET A 1 -26.58 -21.50 -3.19
CA MET A 1 -25.77 -20.51 -2.43
C MET A 1 -24.40 -21.14 -2.16
N ALA A 2 -23.55 -21.26 -3.19
CA ALA A 2 -22.25 -21.91 -3.05
C ALA A 2 -21.26 -20.90 -2.44
N GLN A 3 -21.06 -20.96 -1.13
CA GLN A 3 -19.87 -20.40 -0.50
C GLN A 3 -18.72 -21.32 -0.89
N GLN A 4 -18.14 -21.09 -2.06
CA GLN A 4 -16.87 -21.68 -2.41
C GLN A 4 -15.87 -21.18 -1.34
N LEU A 5 -15.59 -22.06 -0.37
CA LEU A 5 -14.47 -21.88 0.54
C LEU A 5 -13.23 -21.80 -0.34
N GLU A 6 -12.82 -20.59 -0.67
CA GLU A 6 -11.50 -20.37 -1.23
C GLU A 6 -10.50 -20.73 -0.15
N PHE A 7 -10.06 -21.98 -0.19
CA PHE A 7 -9.09 -22.65 0.68
C PHE A 7 -7.67 -22.06 0.58
N PHE A 8 -7.52 -20.91 -0.07
CA PHE A 8 -6.24 -20.31 -0.38
C PHE A 8 -5.91 -19.25 0.66
N GLU A 9 -4.85 -19.51 1.41
CA GLU A 9 -4.29 -18.55 2.35
C GLU A 9 -3.95 -17.25 1.62
N ILE A 10 -4.32 -16.11 2.20
CA ILE A 10 -3.99 -14.80 1.62
C ILE A 10 -2.50 -14.54 1.83
N PRO A 11 -1.69 -14.49 0.75
CA PRO A 11 -0.26 -14.27 0.89
C PRO A 11 0.03 -12.86 1.38
N SER A 12 1.14 -12.71 2.09
CA SER A 12 1.62 -11.40 2.53
C SER A 12 2.08 -10.57 1.33
N PRO A 13 1.64 -9.30 1.18
CA PRO A 13 2.07 -8.42 0.08
C PRO A 13 3.46 -7.80 0.31
N CYS A 14 4.24 -8.36 1.25
CA CYS A 14 5.51 -7.78 1.68
C CYS A 14 6.57 -7.95 0.59
N ARG A 15 7.22 -6.85 0.20
CA ARG A 15 8.34 -6.84 -0.77
C ARG A 15 9.72 -6.84 -0.10
N GLY A 16 9.80 -7.13 1.20
CA GLY A 16 11.05 -7.08 1.96
C GLY A 16 11.58 -5.66 2.27
N ILE A 17 10.86 -4.62 1.84
CA ILE A 17 11.23 -3.22 2.10
C ILE A 17 10.52 -2.79 3.39
N CYS A 18 11.27 -2.59 4.47
CA CYS A 18 10.72 -2.24 5.79
C CYS A 18 10.86 -0.73 6.10
N GLN A 19 10.84 0.13 5.08
CA GLN A 19 10.98 1.58 5.23
C GLN A 19 9.61 2.25 5.36
N ALA A 20 9.44 3.04 6.40
CA ALA A 20 8.24 3.87 6.58
C ALA A 20 8.40 5.19 5.81
N ASP A 21 7.29 5.64 5.25
CA ASP A 21 7.17 6.98 4.69
C ASP A 21 6.82 8.01 5.78
N GLU A 22 6.80 9.29 5.44
CA GLU A 22 6.50 10.39 6.38
C GLU A 22 5.15 10.22 7.09
N ARG A 23 4.21 9.56 6.41
CA ARG A 23 2.86 9.26 6.93
C ARG A 23 2.78 7.98 7.77
N GLY A 24 3.90 7.29 7.99
CA GLY A 24 3.98 6.06 8.78
C GLY A 24 3.56 4.77 8.05
N TYR A 25 3.40 4.81 6.72
CA TYR A 25 3.10 3.64 5.90
C TYR A 25 4.38 3.05 5.28
N CYS A 26 4.42 1.72 5.10
CA CYS A 26 5.52 1.09 4.40
C CYS A 26 5.59 1.52 2.92
N ARG A 27 6.74 1.99 2.44
CA ARG A 27 6.94 2.41 1.04
C ARG A 27 6.71 1.28 0.02
N GLY A 28 6.94 0.03 0.43
CA GLY A 28 6.78 -1.13 -0.45
C GLY A 28 5.36 -1.69 -0.53
N CYS A 29 4.73 -1.91 0.63
CA CYS A 29 3.43 -2.59 0.73
C CYS A 29 2.28 -1.71 1.22
N MET A 30 2.53 -0.44 1.55
CA MET A 30 1.56 0.55 2.04
C MET A 30 0.81 0.18 3.33
N ARG A 31 1.33 -0.83 4.05
CA ARG A 31 0.81 -1.25 5.35
C ARG A 31 1.30 -0.34 6.47
N SER A 32 0.45 -0.07 7.45
CA SER A 32 0.85 0.60 8.69
C SER A 32 1.76 -0.30 9.53
N ARG A 33 2.40 0.28 10.55
CA ARG A 33 3.19 -0.48 11.53
C ARG A 33 2.34 -1.56 12.21
N GLU A 34 1.16 -1.19 12.69
CA GLU A 34 0.24 -2.09 13.40
C GLU A 34 -0.25 -3.23 12.50
N GLU A 35 -0.61 -2.91 11.25
CA GLU A 35 -1.02 -3.91 10.27
C GLU A 35 0.09 -4.94 10.06
N ARG A 36 1.36 -4.52 9.92
CA ARG A 36 2.50 -5.44 9.74
C ARG A 36 2.68 -6.39 10.91
N PHE A 37 2.72 -5.88 12.14
CA PHE A 37 2.89 -6.71 13.34
C PHE A 37 1.66 -7.59 13.62
N GLY A 38 0.47 -7.11 13.27
CA GLY A 38 -0.79 -7.82 13.46
C GLY A 38 -1.14 -8.86 12.39
N TRP A 39 -0.42 -8.93 11.26
CA TRP A 39 -0.84 -9.71 10.08
C TRP A 39 -1.20 -11.17 10.37
N MET A 40 -0.37 -11.85 11.19
CA MET A 40 -0.59 -13.25 11.55
C MET A 40 -1.82 -13.47 12.43
N LYS A 41 -2.31 -12.41 13.10
CA LYS A 41 -3.48 -12.44 13.98
C LYS A 41 -4.78 -12.04 13.26
N LEU A 42 -4.71 -11.54 12.03
CA LEU A 42 -5.88 -11.10 11.28
C LEU A 42 -6.62 -12.31 10.68
N SER A 43 -7.94 -12.26 10.68
CA SER A 43 -8.77 -13.18 9.92
C SER A 43 -8.68 -12.89 8.42
N ASP A 44 -9.03 -13.86 7.58
CA ASP A 44 -8.98 -13.67 6.13
C ASP A 44 -9.80 -12.50 5.58
N PRO A 45 -11.03 -12.19 6.06
CA PRO A 45 -11.71 -10.96 5.65
C PRO A 45 -10.94 -9.71 6.06
N GLN A 46 -10.35 -9.69 7.26
CA GLN A 46 -9.53 -8.55 7.71
C GLN A 46 -8.27 -8.38 6.85
N LYS A 47 -7.61 -9.49 6.48
CA LYS A 47 -6.46 -9.47 5.57
C LYS A 47 -6.85 -8.87 4.21
N ARG A 48 -7.99 -9.29 3.65
CA ARG A 48 -8.55 -8.73 2.40
C ARG A 48 -8.80 -7.22 2.52
N ASP A 49 -9.38 -6.78 3.63
CA ASP A 49 -9.66 -5.37 3.88
C ASP A 49 -8.36 -4.54 4.00
N VAL A 50 -7.36 -5.04 4.73
CA VAL A 50 -6.03 -4.40 4.80
C VAL A 50 -5.42 -4.26 3.41
N LEU A 51 -5.47 -5.31 2.58
CA LEU A 51 -4.97 -5.25 1.20
C LEU A 51 -5.71 -4.23 0.35
N ARG A 52 -7.04 -4.15 0.48
CA ARG A 52 -7.87 -3.15 -0.21
C ARG A 52 -7.45 -1.73 0.18
N LEU A 53 -7.28 -1.46 1.47
CA LEU A 53 -6.84 -0.16 1.99
C LEU A 53 -5.43 0.19 1.51
N CYS A 54 -4.50 -0.76 1.53
CA CYS A 54 -3.14 -0.57 1.02
C CYS A 54 -3.14 -0.17 -0.46
N ARG A 55 -3.95 -0.84 -1.29
CA ARG A 55 -4.12 -0.48 -2.70
C ARG A 55 -4.70 0.93 -2.86
N GLN A 56 -5.69 1.31 -2.05
CA GLN A 56 -6.28 2.65 -2.10
C GLN A 56 -5.26 3.73 -1.71
N ARG A 57 -4.48 3.50 -0.64
CA ARG A 57 -3.39 4.39 -0.22
C ARG A 57 -2.34 4.54 -1.32
N PHE A 58 -1.94 3.44 -1.95
CA PHE A 58 -1.00 3.45 -3.08
C PHE A 58 -1.50 4.30 -4.26
N LEU A 59 -2.76 4.11 -4.67
CA LEU A 59 -3.36 4.87 -5.77
C LEU A 59 -3.47 6.36 -5.44
N ARG A 60 -3.76 6.72 -4.18
CA ARG A 60 -3.78 8.12 -3.72
C ARG A 60 -2.38 8.73 -3.76
N GLN A 61 -1.38 8.02 -3.26
CA GLN A 61 0.01 8.48 -3.29
C GLN A 61 0.45 8.73 -4.73
N ARG A 62 0.25 7.77 -5.63
CA ARG A 62 0.62 7.90 -7.05
C ARG A 62 -0.06 9.08 -7.75
N ARG A 63 -1.31 9.40 -7.38
CA ARG A 63 -2.01 10.59 -7.91
C ARG A 63 -1.39 11.88 -7.41
N ASN A 64 -1.02 11.94 -6.13
CA ASN A 64 -0.33 13.09 -5.56
C ASN A 64 1.04 13.27 -6.22
N ASP A 65 1.83 12.21 -6.31
CA ASP A 65 3.16 12.24 -6.96
C ASP A 65 3.06 12.72 -8.42
N ASN A 66 2.02 12.27 -9.15
CA ASN A 66 1.77 12.72 -10.51
C ASN A 66 1.32 14.18 -10.59
N ALA A 67 0.51 14.65 -9.62
CA ALA A 67 0.11 16.05 -9.55
C ALA A 67 1.30 16.98 -9.22
N GLU A 68 2.22 16.55 -8.37
CA GLU A 68 3.45 17.29 -8.05
C GLU A 68 4.39 17.38 -9.26
N GLN A 69 4.51 16.30 -10.04
CA GLN A 69 5.28 16.31 -11.30
C GLN A 69 4.71 17.29 -12.34
N ILE A 70 3.38 17.36 -12.49
CA ILE A 70 2.73 18.26 -13.45
C ILE A 70 2.87 19.74 -13.04
N ASN A 71 2.93 20.03 -11.75
CA ASN A 71 3.05 21.40 -11.22
C ASN A 71 4.51 21.87 -11.03
N SER A 72 5.51 21.06 -11.40
CA SER A 72 6.90 21.50 -11.34
C SER A 72 7.17 22.42 -12.52
N PRO A 73 7.51 23.71 -12.31
CA PRO A 73 7.95 24.57 -13.39
C PRO A 73 9.28 24.01 -13.91
N GLU A 74 9.27 23.41 -15.09
CA GLU A 74 10.50 23.11 -15.83
C GLU A 74 11.22 24.46 -16.02
N GLN A 75 12.20 24.75 -15.17
CA GLN A 75 13.12 25.84 -15.44
C GLN A 75 14.06 25.33 -16.54
N PRO A 76 13.98 25.85 -17.78
CA PRO A 76 14.98 25.50 -18.76
C PRO A 76 16.34 25.97 -18.23
N SER A 77 17.31 25.07 -18.21
CA SER A 77 18.69 25.42 -17.85
C SER A 77 19.19 26.49 -18.81
N LEU A 78 19.45 27.69 -18.29
CA LEU A 78 20.17 28.75 -19.00
C LEU A 78 21.66 28.39 -19.03
N PHE A 79 22.02 27.49 -19.94
CA PHE A 79 23.39 27.26 -20.40
C PHE A 79 23.40 27.13 -21.92
#